data_AF-A0A1B6LVK1-F1
#
_entry.id   AF-A0A1B6LVK1-F1
#
_cell.length_a   1.000
_cell.length_b   1.000
_cell.length_c   1.000
_cell.angle_alpha   90.00
_cell.angle_beta   90.00
_cell.angle_gamma   90.00
#
_symmetry.space_group_name_H-M   'P 1'
#
loop_
_entity.id
_entity.type
_entity.pdbx_description
1 polymer ?
#
loop_
_entity_poly.entity_id
_entity_poly.type
_entity_poly.pdbx_seq_one_letter_code
_entity_poly.pdbx_strand_id
1 'polypeptide(L)'
;MGSASSKFKKYLHNGDEFAAMQVFQSSPELRKNLDPNLSYGDSHHHNTALHYAARHGMKHLLRTFLNDLGGNPNKKNGCNETVLHAACTLGAHKTFSAQERRAACVTLLLQWRGVELNSGDQRE
;
A
#
# COMPACT_ATOMS: atom_id res chain seq x y z
N MET A 1 -0.75 -14.93 20.54
CA MET A 1 -0.51 -14.85 19.08
C MET A 1 -1.27 -13.65 18.53
N GLY A 2 -0.64 -12.77 17.75
CA GLY A 2 -1.30 -11.58 17.20
C GLY A 2 -2.31 -11.92 16.08
N SER A 3 -3.32 -11.07 15.90
CA SER A 3 -4.32 -11.21 14.82
C SER A 3 -3.69 -11.17 13.42
N ALA A 4 -4.41 -11.64 12.41
CA ALA A 4 -3.98 -11.55 11.01
C ALA A 4 -3.60 -10.12 10.61
N SER A 5 -4.39 -9.13 11.06
CA SER A 5 -4.11 -7.70 10.84
C SER A 5 -2.80 -7.24 11.47
N SER A 6 -2.51 -7.68 12.71
CA SER A 6 -1.24 -7.33 13.38
C SER A 6 -0.02 -7.97 12.71
N LYS A 7 -0.15 -9.23 12.24
CA LYS A 7 0.90 -9.89 11.44
C LYS A 7 1.11 -9.17 10.12
N PHE A 8 0.02 -8.86 9.40
CA PHE A 8 0.06 -8.14 8.14
C PHE A 8 0.75 -6.78 8.27
N LYS A 9 0.36 -5.99 9.28
CA LYS A 9 1.00 -4.70 9.60
C LYS A 9 2.50 -4.86 9.88
N LYS A 10 2.89 -5.89 10.61
CA LYS A 10 4.31 -6.19 10.88
C LYS A 10 5.08 -6.50 9.59
N TYR A 11 4.51 -7.30 8.68
CA TYR A 11 5.15 -7.61 7.40
C TYR A 11 5.28 -6.39 6.50
N LEU A 12 4.27 -5.52 6.47
CA LEU A 12 4.34 -4.23 5.76
C LEU A 12 5.47 -3.34 6.29
N HIS A 13 5.59 -3.22 7.61
CA HIS A 13 6.62 -2.43 8.25
C HIS A 13 8.04 -2.98 8.00
N ASN A 14 8.17 -4.30 7.93
CA ASN A 14 9.46 -4.97 7.70
C ASN A 14 9.87 -5.05 6.22
N GLY A 15 8.96 -4.76 5.28
CA GLY A 15 9.29 -4.87 3.86
C GLY A 15 9.08 -6.27 3.25
N ASP A 16 8.41 -7.19 3.95
CA ASP A 16 8.20 -8.57 3.49
C ASP A 16 6.90 -8.70 2.69
N GLU A 17 6.98 -8.40 1.38
CA GLU A 17 5.84 -8.47 0.46
C GLU A 17 5.24 -9.88 0.39
N PHE A 18 6.08 -10.92 0.38
CA PHE A 18 5.61 -12.30 0.22
C PHE A 18 4.79 -12.75 1.43
N ALA A 19 5.31 -12.55 2.64
CA ALA A 19 4.58 -12.91 3.86
C ALA A 19 3.32 -12.05 4.03
N ALA A 20 3.38 -10.75 3.69
CA ALA A 20 2.21 -9.88 3.70
C ALA A 20 1.12 -10.38 2.73
N MET A 21 1.48 -10.68 1.49
CA MET A 21 0.56 -11.22 0.48
C MET A 21 -0.03 -12.57 0.87
N GLN A 22 0.77 -13.44 1.50
CA GLN A 22 0.30 -14.73 1.99
C GLN A 22 -0.77 -14.55 3.08
N VAL A 23 -0.52 -13.71 4.09
CA VAL A 23 -1.51 -13.44 5.14
C VAL A 23 -2.76 -12.78 4.57
N PHE A 24 -2.60 -11.85 3.63
CA PHE A 24 -3.72 -11.20 2.94
C PHE A 24 -4.59 -12.23 2.20
N GLN A 25 -3.98 -13.16 1.47
CA GLN A 25 -4.72 -14.20 0.74
C GLN A 25 -5.35 -15.25 1.66
N SER A 26 -4.66 -15.70 2.70
CA SER A 26 -5.16 -16.71 3.64
C SER A 26 -6.26 -16.20 4.57
N SER A 27 -6.43 -14.89 4.72
CA SER A 27 -7.36 -14.29 5.70
C SER A 27 -8.46 -13.47 5.01
N PRO A 28 -9.62 -14.06 4.66
CA PRO A 28 -10.71 -13.34 3.98
C PRO A 28 -11.26 -12.18 4.83
N GLU A 29 -11.29 -12.33 6.15
CA GLU A 29 -11.69 -11.26 7.08
C GLU A 29 -10.77 -10.04 6.99
N LEU A 30 -9.46 -10.26 6.84
CA LEU A 30 -8.50 -9.18 6.64
C LEU A 30 -8.80 -8.47 5.33
N ARG A 31 -9.02 -9.20 4.23
CA ARG A 31 -9.31 -8.59 2.92
C ARG A 31 -10.56 -7.73 2.95
N LYS A 32 -11.61 -8.17 3.66
CA LYS A 32 -12.88 -7.44 3.76
C LYS A 32 -12.77 -6.18 4.65
N ASN A 33 -11.96 -6.24 5.70
CA ASN A 33 -11.86 -5.17 6.70
C ASN A 33 -10.64 -4.25 6.50
N LEU A 34 -9.74 -4.57 5.57
CA LEU A 34 -8.56 -3.76 5.30
C LEU A 34 -8.95 -2.52 4.49
N ASP A 35 -8.94 -1.37 5.15
CA ASP A 35 -9.00 -0.08 4.47
C ASP A 35 -7.57 0.43 4.19
N PRO A 36 -7.12 0.50 2.93
CA PRO A 36 -5.80 1.01 2.58
C PRO A 36 -5.63 2.50 2.87
N ASN A 37 -6.73 3.25 3.05
CA ASN A 37 -6.72 4.67 3.40
C ASN A 37 -6.64 4.90 4.91
N LEU A 38 -6.85 3.88 5.74
CA LEU A 38 -6.77 4.02 7.18
C LEU A 38 -5.30 4.19 7.62
N SER A 39 -5.10 5.16 8.51
CA SER A 39 -3.81 5.44 9.12
C SER A 39 -3.54 4.47 10.27
N TYR A 40 -2.29 4.04 10.43
CA TYR A 40 -1.86 3.19 11.54
C TYR A 40 -1.66 3.93 12.88
N GLY A 41 -2.10 5.20 12.96
CA GLY A 41 -2.05 6.05 14.17
C GLY A 41 -0.72 6.77 14.38
N ASP A 42 -0.64 7.54 15.47
CA ASP A 42 0.48 8.43 15.82
C ASP A 42 1.81 7.67 15.92
N SER A 43 1.82 6.47 16.50
CA SER A 43 3.04 5.65 16.63
C SER A 43 3.66 5.25 15.30
N HIS A 44 2.97 5.49 14.17
CA HIS A 44 3.41 5.16 12.82
C HIS A 44 3.43 6.41 11.91
N HIS A 45 3.49 7.62 12.48
CA HIS A 45 3.40 8.90 11.75
C HIS A 45 2.17 8.98 10.85
N HIS A 46 1.07 8.38 11.27
CA HIS A 46 -0.13 8.21 10.47
C HIS A 46 0.07 7.61 9.07
N ASN A 47 1.13 6.82 8.86
CA ASN A 47 1.32 6.12 7.60
C ASN A 47 0.19 5.13 7.35
N THR A 48 -0.29 5.09 6.11
CA THR A 48 -1.28 4.11 5.64
C THR A 48 -0.60 2.87 5.06
N ALA A 49 -1.37 1.84 4.75
CA ALA A 49 -0.84 0.63 4.13
C ALA A 49 -0.14 0.92 2.78
N LEU A 50 -0.68 1.87 1.99
CA LEU A 50 -0.06 2.32 0.73
C LEU A 50 1.33 2.94 0.93
N HIS A 51 1.52 3.74 1.99
CA HIS A 51 2.83 4.35 2.27
C HIS A 51 3.91 3.30 2.50
N TYR A 52 3.61 2.25 3.27
CA TYR A 52 4.55 1.15 3.51
C TYR A 52 4.81 0.34 2.24
N ALA A 53 3.76 0.00 1.49
CA ALA A 53 3.91 -0.74 0.23
C ALA A 53 4.80 0.02 -0.77
N ALA A 54 4.59 1.33 -0.92
CA ALA A 54 5.40 2.18 -1.78
C ALA A 54 6.86 2.30 -1.31
N ARG A 55 7.07 2.57 -0.01
CA ARG A 55 8.40 2.72 0.60
C ARG A 55 9.29 1.50 0.40
N HIS A 56 8.72 0.30 0.51
CA HIS A 56 9.45 -0.96 0.37
C HIS A 56 9.46 -1.52 -1.07
N GLY A 57 8.80 -0.86 -2.02
CA GLY A 57 8.71 -1.36 -3.41
C GLY A 57 7.84 -2.61 -3.57
N MET A 58 6.80 -2.77 -2.75
CA MET A 58 5.86 -3.90 -2.79
C MET A 58 4.85 -3.73 -3.93
N LYS A 59 5.31 -3.87 -5.18
CA LYS A 59 4.52 -3.54 -6.37
C LYS A 59 3.19 -4.31 -6.50
N HIS A 60 3.15 -5.58 -6.10
CA HIS A 60 1.95 -6.41 -6.26
C HIS A 60 0.89 -5.98 -5.24
N LEU A 61 1.33 -5.78 -4.01
CA LEU A 61 0.49 -5.39 -2.90
C LEU A 61 0.01 -3.94 -3.07
N LEU A 62 0.86 -3.05 -3.59
CA LEU A 62 0.48 -1.69 -3.97
C LEU A 62 -0.60 -1.69 -5.07
N ARG A 63 -0.45 -2.52 -6.11
CA ARG A 63 -1.44 -2.65 -7.18
C ARG A 63 -2.80 -3.11 -6.64
N THR A 64 -2.80 -4.11 -5.76
CA THR A 64 -4.03 -4.58 -5.09
C THR A 64 -4.69 -3.49 -4.27
N PHE A 65 -3.90 -2.70 -3.52
CA PHE A 65 -4.45 -1.60 -2.73
C PHE A 65 -5.09 -0.51 -3.60
N LEU A 66 -4.44 -0.14 -4.71
CA LEU A 66 -4.92 0.89 -5.62
C LEU A 66 -6.15 0.44 -6.42
N ASN A 67 -6.13 -0.79 -6.96
CA ASN A 67 -7.14 -1.26 -7.91
C ASN A 67 -8.30 -1.97 -7.21
N ASP A 68 -8.03 -2.82 -6.22
CA ASP A 68 -9.05 -3.70 -5.63
C ASP A 68 -9.71 -3.10 -4.38
N LEU A 69 -8.98 -2.23 -3.66
CA LEU A 69 -9.41 -1.69 -2.36
C LEU A 69 -9.64 -0.17 -2.36
N GLY A 70 -9.58 0.48 -3.53
CA GLY A 70 -9.85 1.92 -3.64
C GLY A 70 -8.86 2.80 -2.86
N GLY A 71 -7.60 2.39 -2.78
CA GLY A 71 -6.55 3.13 -2.11
C GLY A 71 -6.29 4.48 -2.77
N ASN A 72 -6.23 5.54 -1.98
CA ASN A 72 -5.94 6.90 -2.41
C ASN A 72 -4.44 7.22 -2.20
N PRO A 73 -3.62 7.25 -3.26
CA PRO A 73 -2.19 7.55 -3.14
C PRO A 73 -1.90 9.02 -2.78
N ASN A 74 -2.88 9.92 -2.92
CA ASN A 74 -2.75 11.33 -2.57
C ASN A 74 -3.00 11.60 -1.08
N LYS A 75 -3.47 10.60 -0.31
CA LYS A 75 -3.65 10.75 1.12
C LYS A 75 -2.31 11.05 1.78
N LYS A 76 -2.27 12.10 2.59
CA LYS A 76 -1.07 12.50 3.32
C LYS A 76 -0.98 11.77 4.66
N ASN A 77 0.24 11.40 5.04
CA ASN A 77 0.55 10.92 6.39
C ASN A 77 0.70 12.12 7.37
N GLY A 78 1.12 11.83 8.61
CA GLY A 78 1.33 12.84 9.66
C GLY A 78 2.51 13.78 9.40
N CYS A 79 3.40 13.43 8.48
CA CYS A 79 4.50 14.27 8.01
C CYS A 79 4.12 15.10 6.77
N ASN A 80 2.83 15.13 6.38
CA ASN A 80 2.35 15.71 5.13
C ASN A 80 2.91 15.06 3.85
N GLU A 81 3.45 13.85 3.94
CA GLU A 81 3.99 13.09 2.81
C GLU A 81 2.88 12.27 2.14
N THR A 82 2.90 12.19 0.82
CA THR A 82 2.02 11.29 0.05
C THR A 82 2.69 9.94 -0.19
N VAL A 83 1.93 8.98 -0.73
CA VAL A 83 2.46 7.66 -1.09
C VAL A 83 3.61 7.76 -2.11
N LEU A 84 3.58 8.76 -3.00
CA LEU A 84 4.68 9.02 -3.93
C LEU A 84 5.96 9.49 -3.23
N HIS A 85 5.85 10.34 -2.21
CA HIS A 85 7.00 10.74 -1.39
C HIS A 85 7.64 9.52 -0.72
N ALA A 86 6.81 8.61 -0.18
CA ALA A 86 7.27 7.37 0.41
C ALA A 86 8.00 6.47 -0.61
N ALA A 87 7.50 6.35 -1.85
CA ALA A 87 8.14 5.59 -2.93
C ALA A 87 9.54 6.12 -3.29
N CYS A 88 9.70 7.45 -3.26
CA CYS A 88 10.95 8.14 -3.57
C CYS A 88 11.92 8.18 -2.39
N THR A 89 11.50 7.75 -1.19
CA THR A 89 12.36 7.79 -0.01
C THR A 89 13.49 6.78 -0.17
N LEU A 90 14.72 7.28 -0.22
CA LEU A 90 15.93 6.46 -0.32
C LEU A 90 16.25 5.84 1.04
N GLY A 91 15.71 4.66 1.30
CA GLY A 91 16.16 3.81 2.40
C GLY A 91 17.60 3.30 2.18
N ALA A 92 18.21 2.77 3.24
CA ALA A 92 19.58 2.24 3.23
C ALA A 92 19.83 1.10 2.22
N HIS A 93 18.77 0.43 1.74
CA HIS A 93 18.86 -0.61 0.73
C HIS A 93 19.07 -0.02 -0.68
N LYS A 94 20.34 0.16 -1.03
CA LYS A 94 20.83 0.59 -2.36
C LYS A 94 21.02 -0.59 -3.33
N THR A 95 20.21 -1.65 -3.23
CA THR A 95 20.29 -2.75 -4.19
C THR A 95 19.55 -2.37 -5.47
N PHE A 96 20.11 -2.71 -6.63
CA PHE A 96 19.47 -2.49 -7.93
C PHE A 96 18.03 -3.03 -7.97
N SER A 97 17.81 -4.23 -7.44
CA SER A 97 16.49 -4.87 -7.35
C SER A 97 15.46 -4.10 -6.50
N ALA A 98 15.89 -3.33 -5.50
CA ALA A 98 15.00 -2.48 -4.72
C ALA A 98 14.69 -1.17 -5.44
N GLN A 99 15.60 -0.69 -6.29
CA GLN A 99 15.41 0.51 -7.09
C GLN A 99 14.45 0.26 -8.26
N GLU A 100 14.59 -0.88 -8.96
CA GLU A 100 13.65 -1.29 -10.01
C GLU A 100 12.22 -1.46 -9.49
N ARG A 101 12.08 -2.11 -8.33
CA ARG A 101 10.77 -2.27 -7.67
C ARG A 101 10.14 -0.92 -7.29
N ARG A 102 10.94 0.03 -6.77
CA ARG A 102 10.46 1.38 -6.48
C ARG A 102 10.09 2.14 -7.76
N ALA A 103 10.86 2.02 -8.83
CA ALA A 103 10.53 2.62 -10.13
C ALA A 103 9.18 2.10 -10.66
N ALA A 104 8.91 0.80 -10.50
CA ALA A 104 7.61 0.22 -10.82
C ALA A 104 6.48 0.80 -9.94
N CYS A 105 6.70 0.94 -8.63
CA CYS A 105 5.73 1.59 -7.74
C CYS A 105 5.45 3.04 -8.14
N VAL A 106 6.48 3.83 -8.43
CA VAL A 106 6.32 5.22 -8.91
C VAL A 106 5.51 5.25 -10.20
N THR A 107 5.81 4.34 -11.13
CA THR A 107 5.07 4.24 -12.40
C THR A 107 3.58 3.93 -12.16
N LEU A 108 3.26 2.98 -11.27
CA LEU A 108 1.88 2.68 -10.90
C LEU A 108 1.17 3.89 -10.27
N LEU A 109 1.84 4.63 -9.39
CA LEU A 109 1.28 5.80 -8.74
C LEU A 109 1.03 6.96 -9.73
N LEU A 110 1.93 7.15 -10.70
CA LEU A 110 1.77 8.18 -11.74
C LEU A 110 0.70 7.81 -12.78
N GLN A 111 0.51 6.52 -13.03
CA GLN A 111 -0.55 6.02 -13.91
C GLN A 111 -1.92 5.99 -13.23
N TRP A 112 -1.99 6.11 -11.91
CA TRP A 112 -3.25 6.11 -11.17
C TRP A 112 -4.09 7.34 -11.56
N ARG A 113 -5.26 7.09 -12.18
CA ARG A 113 -6.18 8.11 -12.68
C ARG A 113 -7.36 8.40 -11.74
N GLY A 114 -7.39 7.77 -10.57
CA GLY A 114 -8.55 7.76 -9.68
C GLY A 114 -9.11 6.35 -9.52
N VAL A 115 -10.08 6.19 -8.61
CA VAL A 115 -10.89 4.97 -8.55
C VAL A 115 -11.69 4.93 -9.84
N GLU A 116 -11.57 3.86 -10.62
CA GLU A 116 -12.49 3.59 -11.72
C GLU A 116 -13.89 3.47 -11.11
N LEU A 117 -14.65 4.56 -11.17
CA LEU A 117 -16.08 4.51 -11.00
C LEU A 117 -16.55 3.61 -12.13
N ASN A 118 -16.97 2.40 -11.79
CA ASN A 118 -17.69 1.54 -12.70
C ASN A 118 -19.04 2.23 -12.95
N SER A 119 -19.03 3.27 -13.79
CA SER A 119 -20.20 3.99 -14.29
C SER A 119 -20.93 3.05 -15.23
N GLY A 120 -21.56 2.04 -14.63
CA GLY A 120 -22.46 1.08 -15.24
C GLY A 120 -23.87 1.21 -14.66
N ASP A 121 -24.25 2.38 -14.12
CA ASP A 121 -25.68 2.71 -14.00
C ASP A 121 -26.12 3.39 -15.30
N GLN A 122 -26.22 2.58 -16.36
CA GLN A 122 -27.26 2.81 -17.34
C GLN A 122 -28.57 2.36 -16.67
N ARG A 123 -29.25 3.29 -16.00
CA ARG A 123 -30.67 3.16 -15.70
C ARG A 123 -31.38 4.38 -16.30
N GLU A 124 -31.93 4.09 -17.47
CA GLU A 124 -33.15 4.62 -18.11
C GLU A 124 -33.38 6.13 -18.11
#